data_AF-X1JJA5-F1
#
_entry.id   AF-X1JJA5-F1
#
_cell.length_a   1.000
_cell.length_b   1.000
_cell.length_c   1.000
_cell.angle_alpha   90.00
_cell.angle_beta   90.00
_cell.angle_gamma   90.00
#
_symmetry.space_group_name_H-M   'P 1'
#
loop_
_entity.id
_entity.type
_entity.pdbx_description
1 polymer ?
#
loop_
_entity_poly.entity_id
_entity_poly.type
_entity_poly.pdbx_seq_one_letter_code
_entity_poly.pdbx_strand_id
1 'polypeptide(L)' 'MLQKPDLTLVEAAMDGDADSFTELCRRHYPAMVAIAHSVLGDRHLAEDAAQQAFARAARRLPQL' A
#
# COMPACT_ATOMS: atom_id res chain seq x y z
N MET A 1 16.63 6.35 12.41
CA MET A 1 16.45 6.44 10.95
C MET A 1 15.40 7.51 10.68
N LEU A 2 15.73 8.59 9.93
CA LEU A 2 14.69 9.52 9.48
C LEU A 2 13.77 8.76 8.51
N GLN A 3 12.47 8.75 8.77
CA GLN A 3 11.50 8.21 7.81
C GLN A 3 11.46 9.12 6.58
N LYS A 4 11.67 8.55 5.39
CA LYS A 4 11.43 9.26 4.13
C LYS A 4 9.96 9.68 4.06
N PRO A 5 9.63 10.90 3.63
CA PRO A 5 8.26 11.30 3.35
C PRO A 5 7.60 10.37 2.33
N ASP A 6 6.30 10.16 2.42
CA ASP A 6 5.56 9.30 1.49
C ASP A 6 5.69 9.77 0.04
N LEU A 7 5.72 11.09 -0.19
CA LEU A 7 5.93 11.65 -1.53
C LEU A 7 7.22 11.13 -2.18
N THR A 8 8.34 11.14 -1.45
CA THR A 8 9.62 10.64 -1.93
C THR A 8 9.60 9.14 -2.23
N LEU A 9 8.85 8.36 -1.44
CA LEU A 9 8.68 6.94 -1.68
C LEU A 9 7.79 6.68 -2.91
N VAL A 10 6.77 7.51 -3.12
CA VAL A 10 5.88 7.44 -4.28
C VAL A 10 6.66 7.74 -5.55
N GLU A 11 7.41 8.84 -5.58
CA GLU A 11 8.26 9.22 -6.71
C GLU A 11 9.24 8.09 -7.09
N ALA A 12 9.98 7.56 -6.10
CA ALA A 12 10.90 6.46 -6.34
C ALA A 12 10.19 5.19 -6.84
N ALA A 13 9.02 4.87 -6.28
CA ALA A 13 8.23 3.71 -6.69
C ALA A 13 7.64 3.86 -8.10
N MET A 14 7.30 5.08 -8.53
CA MET A 14 6.90 5.37 -9.92
C MET A 14 8.06 5.11 -10.90
N ASP A 15 9.30 5.41 -10.48
CA ASP A 15 10.52 5.14 -11.24
C ASP A 15 10.98 3.66 -11.17
N GLY A 16 10.21 2.79 -10.50
CA GLY A 16 10.45 1.35 -10.44
C GLY A 16 11.17 0.86 -9.19
N ASP A 17 11.37 1.70 -8.17
CA ASP A 17 11.91 1.29 -6.88
C ASP A 17 10.86 0.49 -6.07
N ALA A 18 10.93 -0.84 -6.19
CA ALA A 18 10.06 -1.76 -5.49
C ALA A 18 10.18 -1.71 -3.96
N ASP A 19 11.35 -1.34 -3.42
CA ASP A 19 11.56 -1.22 -1.97
C ASP A 19 10.81 -0.01 -1.43
N SER A 20 10.80 1.10 -2.17
CA SER A 20 10.01 2.29 -1.82
C SER A 20 8.50 1.99 -1.83
N PHE A 21 8.01 1.21 -2.81
CA PHE A 21 6.62 0.76 -2.82
C PHE A 21 6.30 -0.18 -1.64
N THR A 22 7.22 -1.08 -1.32
CA THR A 22 7.08 -2.02 -0.20
C THR A 22 6.98 -1.28 1.14
N GLU A 23 7.78 -0.22 1.33
CA GLU A 23 7.71 0.62 2.52
C GLU A 23 6.38 1.37 2.62
N LEU A 24 5.84 1.89 1.51
CA LEU A 24 4.50 2.48 1.47
C LEU A 24 3.43 1.45 1.87
N CYS A 25 3.48 0.25 1.30
CA CYS A 25 2.55 -0.83 1.66
C CYS A 25 2.63 -1.14 3.15
N ARG A 26 3.84 -1.32 3.69
CA ARG A 26 4.06 -1.65 5.11
C ARG A 26 3.50 -0.59 6.05
N ARG A 27 3.65 0.70 5.72
CA ARG A 27 3.13 1.82 6.51
C ARG A 27 1.60 1.87 6.52
N HIS A 28 0.99 1.63 5.37
CA HIS A 28 -0.46 1.82 5.18
C HIS A 28 -1.27 0.53 5.39
N TYR A 29 -0.62 -0.63 5.44
CA TYR A 29 -1.29 -1.93 5.58
C TYR A 29 -2.23 -2.01 6.79
N PRO A 30 -1.83 -1.62 8.02
CA PRO A 30 -2.74 -1.72 9.17
C PRO A 30 -4.01 -0.86 9.01
N ALA A 31 -3.87 0.35 8.45
CA ALA A 31 -5.00 1.23 8.19
C ALA A 31 -5.93 0.66 7.10
N MET A 32 -5.35 0.07 6.05
CA MET A 32 -6.12 -0.54 4.97
C MET A 32 -6.89 -1.77 5.42
N VAL A 33 -6.28 -2.63 6.24
CA VAL A 33 -6.97 -3.77 6.86
C VAL A 33 -8.09 -3.29 7.80
N ALA A 34 -7.86 -2.25 8.59
CA ALA A 34 -8.90 -1.69 9.47
C ALA A 34 -10.11 -1.17 8.68
N ILE A 35 -9.86 -0.45 7.58
CA ILE A 35 -10.91 0.04 6.68
C ILE A 35 -11.65 -1.14 6.04
N ALA A 36 -10.95 -2.10 5.45
CA ALA A 36 -11.59 -3.26 4.81
C ALA A 36 -12.38 -4.11 5.83
N HIS A 37 -11.87 -4.27 7.05
CA HIS A 37 -12.55 -4.98 8.13
C HIS A 37 -13.84 -4.28 8.56
N SER A 38 -13.86 -2.93 8.56
CA SER A 38 -15.07 -2.17 8.87
C SER A 38 -16.21 -2.41 7.86
N VAL A 39 -15.87 -2.85 6.65
CA VAL A 39 -16.83 -3.14 5.57
C VAL A 39 -17.19 -4.62 5.53
N LEU A 40 -16.20 -5.51 5.67
CA LEU A 40 -16.35 -6.95 5.46
C LEU A 40 -16.70 -7.73 6.73
N GLY A 41 -16.36 -7.21 7.91
CA GLY A 41 -16.59 -7.88 9.20
C GLY A 41 -15.72 -9.12 9.47
N ASP A 42 -14.85 -9.49 8.52
CA ASP A 42 -13.94 -10.63 8.63
C ASP A 42 -12.49 -10.19 8.41
N ARG A 43 -11.58 -10.66 9.28
CA ARG A 43 -10.16 -10.25 9.25
C ARG A 43 -9.42 -10.81 8.04
N HIS A 44 -9.65 -12.07 7.68
CA HIS A 44 -8.94 -12.68 6.56
C HIS A 44 -9.39 -12.08 5.23
N LEU A 45 -10.69 -11.83 5.06
CA LEU A 45 -11.20 -11.12 3.88
C LEU A 45 -10.70 -9.67 3.82
N ALA A 46 -10.54 -8.99 4.97
CA ALA A 46 -9.99 -7.66 5.02
C ALA A 46 -8.50 -7.60 4.63
N GLU A 47 -7.71 -8.57 5.07
CA GLU A 47 -6.31 -8.71 4.68
C GLU A 47 -6.17 -9.00 3.19
N ASP A 48 -6.98 -9.90 2.63
CA ASP A 48 -7.02 -10.16 1.18
C ASP A 48 -7.42 -8.91 0.38
N ALA A 49 -8.47 -8.20 0.81
CA ALA A 49 -8.91 -6.97 0.15
C ALA A 49 -7.83 -5.87 0.17
N ALA A 50 -7.12 -5.71 1.31
CA ALA A 50 -6.01 -4.77 1.41
C ALA A 50 -4.86 -5.14 0.46
N GLN A 51 -4.50 -6.43 0.39
CA GLN A 51 -3.47 -6.92 -0.54
C GLN A 51 -3.87 -6.69 -2.00
N GLN A 52 -5.12 -6.99 -2.37
CA GLN A 52 -5.62 -6.75 -3.72
C GLN A 52 -5.62 -5.25 -4.08
N ALA A 53 -5.93 -4.37 -3.12
CA ALA A 53 -5.85 -2.92 -3.31
C ALA A 53 -4.41 -2.48 -3.60
N PHE A 54 -3.43 -2.95 -2.84
CA PHE A 54 -2.01 -2.68 -3.11
C PHE A 54 -1.54 -3.24 -4.45
N ALA A 55 -1.95 -4.46 -4.82
CA ALA A 55 -1.63 -5.04 -6.14
C ALA A 55 -2.23 -4.24 -7.31
N ARG A 56 -3.40 -3.61 -7.11
CA ARG A 56 -3.98 -2.68 -8.09
C ARG A 56 -3.23 -1.35 -8.12
N ALA A 57 -2.83 -0.83 -6.96
CA ALA A 57 -2.03 0.39 -6.87
C ALA A 57 -0.67 0.20 -7.59
N ALA A 58 0.04 -0.88 -7.33
CA ALA A 58 1.34 -1.19 -7.96
C ALA A 58 1.27 -1.17 -9.50
N ARG A 59 0.20 -1.73 -10.07
CA ARG A 59 0.01 -1.75 -11.55
C ARG A 59 -0.32 -0.39 -12.15
N ARG A 60 -0.91 0.51 -11.37
CA ARG A 60 -1.31 1.85 -11.82
C ARG A 60 -0.28 2.92 -11.50
N LEU A 61 0.56 2.68 -10.50
CA LEU A 61 1.53 3.65 -9.99
C LEU A 61 2.42 4.25 -11.08
N PRO A 62 2.96 3.50 -12.06
CA PRO A 62 3.77 4.08 -13.15
C PRO A 62 3.00 4.95 -14.15
N GLN A 63 1.66 5.05 -14.01
CA GLN A 63 0.76 5.74 -14.92
C GLN A 63 0.06 6.95 -14.27
N LEU A 64 0.38 7.24 -13.00
CA LEU A 64 -0.14 8.39 -12.25
C LEU A 64 0.66 9.66 -12.57
#